data_AF-K9GNP4-F1
#
_entry.id   AF-K9GNP4-F1
#
_cell.length_a   1.000
_cell.length_b   1.000
_cell.length_c   1.000
_cell.angle_alpha   90.00
_cell.angle_beta   90.00
_cell.angle_gamma   90.00
#
_symmetry.space_group_name_H-M   'P 1'
#
loop_
_entity.id
_entity.type
_entity.pdbx_description
1 polymer ?
#
loop_
_entity_poly.entity_id
_entity_poly.type
_entity_poly.pdbx_seq_one_letter_code
_entity_poly.pdbx_strand_id
1 'polypeptide(L)'
;MEGVLHTLLEIILCHPSGAQEPLGFLRVYKQIPWLGIELQKASVRAAQATGPFEPPELQALKQFKQQGCNVVPELLGFQSKKQDRGDIIPGGFVTYAIWKKVPGEPLDFTRFWNCTFS
;
A
#
# COMPACT_ATOMS: atom_id res chain seq x y z
N MET A 1 -10.49 -2.40 22.23
CA MET A 1 -11.10 -2.07 20.93
C MET A 1 -10.00 -2.10 19.90
N GLU A 2 -9.84 -3.22 19.21
CA GLU A 2 -8.96 -3.29 18.04
C GLU A 2 -9.69 -2.53 16.92
N GLY A 3 -9.30 -1.28 16.72
CA GLY A 3 -9.88 -0.44 15.68
C GLY A 3 -9.46 -0.98 14.32
N VAL A 4 -10.44 -1.31 13.48
CA VAL A 4 -10.20 -1.61 12.07
C VAL A 4 -9.55 -0.36 11.46
N LEU A 5 -8.28 -0.46 11.09
CA LEU A 5 -7.57 0.63 10.44
C LEU A 5 -8.14 0.78 9.02
N HIS A 6 -9.03 1.74 8.83
CA HIS A 6 -9.57 2.02 7.50
C HIS A 6 -8.44 2.56 6.61
N THR A 7 -8.02 1.73 5.66
CA THR A 7 -6.88 1.99 4.78
C THR A 7 -7.32 1.81 3.35
N LEU A 8 -7.08 2.82 2.50
CA LEU A 8 -7.20 2.65 1.05
C LEU A 8 -5.94 1.95 0.53
N LEU A 9 -6.16 0.94 -0.31
CA LEU A 9 -5.13 0.12 -0.94
C LEU A 9 -5.27 0.22 -2.45
N GLU A 10 -4.25 0.76 -3.10
CA GLU A 10 -4.16 0.82 -4.55
C GLU A 10 -2.83 0.23 -5.01
N ILE A 11 -2.84 -0.52 -6.11
CA ILE A 11 -1.64 -1.09 -6.75
C ILE A 11 -1.53 -0.50 -8.14
N ILE A 12 -0.37 0.07 -8.46
CA ILE A 12 -0.10 0.78 -9.71
C ILE A 12 1.16 0.18 -10.33
N LEU A 13 1.11 -0.16 -11.62
CA LEU A 13 2.31 -0.53 -12.37
C LEU A 13 3.16 0.71 -12.66
N CYS A 14 4.45 0.65 -12.35
CA CYS A 14 5.38 1.76 -12.51
C CYS A 14 6.73 1.32 -13.09
N HIS A 15 7.48 2.28 -13.63
CA HIS A 15 8.86 2.12 -14.06
C HIS A 15 9.71 3.31 -13.59
N PRO A 16 11.05 3.19 -13.53
CA PRO A 16 11.92 4.31 -13.20
C PRO A 16 11.77 5.47 -14.20
N SER A 17 11.97 6.70 -13.73
CA SER A 17 12.01 7.85 -14.64
C SER A 17 13.18 7.72 -15.61
N GLY A 18 12.90 7.79 -16.92
CA GLY A 18 13.92 7.69 -17.96
C GLY A 18 14.33 6.27 -18.36
N ALA A 19 13.70 5.23 -17.79
CA ALA A 19 13.89 3.84 -18.20
C ALA A 19 12.54 3.10 -18.27
N GLN A 20 12.43 2.12 -19.17
CA GLN A 20 11.23 1.26 -19.25
C GLN A 20 11.28 0.08 -18.27
N GLU A 21 12.47 -0.24 -17.73
CA GLU A 21 12.71 -1.39 -16.86
C GLU A 21 13.68 -1.02 -15.72
N PRO A 22 13.67 -1.77 -14.59
CA PRO A 22 12.75 -2.85 -14.29
C PRO A 22 11.33 -2.33 -13.95
N LEU A 23 10.30 -3.02 -14.41
CA LEU A 23 8.92 -2.78 -13.97
C LEU A 23 8.77 -3.09 -12.48
N GLY A 24 7.92 -2.30 -11.81
CA GLY A 24 7.57 -2.47 -10.41
C GLY A 24 6.08 -2.26 -10.17
N PHE A 25 5.61 -2.79 -9.05
CA PHE A 25 4.30 -2.46 -8.50
C PHE A 25 4.49 -1.48 -7.33
N LEU A 26 3.84 -0.34 -7.43
CA LEU A 26 3.68 0.62 -6.34
C LEU A 26 2.37 0.31 -5.62
N ARG A 27 2.43 0.02 -4.32
CA ARG A 27 1.26 0.01 -3.46
C ARG A 27 1.24 1.20 -2.52
N VAL A 28 0.08 1.84 -2.43
CA VAL A 28 -0.17 2.97 -1.52
C VAL A 28 -1.10 2.53 -0.41
N TYR A 29 -0.66 2.74 0.82
CA TYR A 29 -1.43 2.52 2.05
C TYR A 29 -1.76 3.90 2.62
N LYS A 30 -3.01 4.34 2.54
CA LYS A 30 -3.42 5.69 2.99
C LYS A 30 -4.52 5.59 4.04
N GLN A 31 -4.37 6.32 5.14
CA GLN A 31 -5.42 6.40 6.15
C GLN A 31 -6.64 7.15 5.61
N ILE A 32 -7.83 6.56 5.75
CA ILE A 32 -9.09 7.20 5.38
C ILE A 32 -9.95 7.52 6.61
N PRO A 33 -10.90 8.47 6.50
CA PRO A 33 -11.82 8.77 7.59
C PRO A 33 -12.70 7.58 7.92
N TRP A 34 -13.18 7.53 9.15
CA TRP A 34 -14.30 6.66 9.51
C TRP A 34 -15.57 7.05 8.75
N LEU A 35 -16.45 6.07 8.60
CA LEU A 35 -17.72 6.25 7.93
C LEU A 35 -18.54 7.35 8.63
N GLY A 36 -19.07 8.30 7.85
CA GLY A 36 -19.97 9.37 8.31
C GLY A 36 -19.27 10.66 8.75
N ILE A 37 -17.93 10.71 8.76
CA ILE A 37 -17.15 11.91 9.09
C ILE A 37 -16.22 12.38 7.96
N GLU A 38 -16.41 11.84 6.76
CA GLU A 38 -15.64 12.16 5.56
C GLU A 38 -15.79 13.64 5.18
N LEU A 39 -17.01 14.18 5.29
CA LEU A 39 -17.35 15.56 4.92
C LEU A 39 -17.16 16.57 6.06
N GLN A 40 -16.70 16.13 7.23
CA GLN A 40 -16.48 17.02 8.38
C GLN A 40 -15.31 17.98 8.13
N LYS A 41 -15.12 18.96 9.02
CA LYS A 41 -13.98 19.87 8.92
C LYS A 41 -12.66 19.09 9.03
N ALA A 42 -11.61 19.59 8.36
CA ALA A 42 -10.28 18.98 8.39
C ALA A 42 -9.74 18.76 9.82
N SER A 43 -10.05 19.67 10.75
CA SER A 43 -9.71 19.53 12.17
C SER A 43 -10.37 18.34 12.86
N VAL A 44 -11.61 18.02 12.51
CA VAL A 44 -12.34 16.85 13.03
C VAL A 44 -11.74 15.56 12.46
N ARG A 45 -11.38 15.57 11.18
CA ARG A 45 -10.71 14.44 10.53
C ARG A 45 -9.30 14.21 11.08
N ALA A 46 -8.56 15.27 11.37
CA ALA A 46 -7.22 15.20 11.95
C ALA A 46 -7.18 14.50 13.30
N ALA A 47 -8.26 14.56 14.09
CA ALA A 47 -8.35 13.86 15.38
C ALA A 47 -8.29 12.33 15.25
N GLN A 48 -8.52 11.78 14.05
CA GLN A 48 -8.40 10.34 13.79
C GLN A 48 -6.98 9.93 13.40
N ALA A 49 -6.08 10.88 13.16
CA ALA A 49 -4.72 10.58 12.71
C ALA A 49 -4.05 9.57 13.65
N THR A 50 -3.65 8.43 13.09
CA THR A 50 -2.92 7.41 13.82
C THR A 50 -1.41 7.57 13.61
N GLY A 51 -0.61 6.84 14.40
CA GLY A 51 0.83 6.81 14.23
C GLY A 51 1.27 6.27 12.87
N PRO A 52 2.59 6.26 12.59
CA PRO A 52 3.10 5.62 11.39
C PRO A 52 2.57 4.19 11.27
N PHE A 53 2.00 3.86 10.11
CA PHE A 53 1.53 2.51 9.82
C PHE A 53 2.52 1.84 8.88
N GLU A 54 3.06 0.72 9.34
CA GLU A 54 3.86 -0.17 8.54
C GLU A 54 3.06 -1.44 8.23
N PRO A 55 2.65 -1.64 6.97
CA PRO A 55 1.85 -2.81 6.62
C PRO A 55 2.68 -4.10 6.71
N PRO A 56 2.06 -5.24 7.08
CA PRO A 56 2.76 -6.52 7.19
C PRO A 56 3.53 -6.93 5.92
N GLU A 57 3.01 -6.60 4.73
CA GLU A 57 3.69 -6.85 3.46
C GLU A 57 5.03 -6.09 3.36
N LEU A 58 5.07 -4.82 3.77
CA LEU A 58 6.30 -4.05 3.77
C LEU A 58 7.30 -4.60 4.80
N GLN A 59 6.82 -5.03 5.97
CA GLN A 59 7.66 -5.69 6.97
C GLN A 59 8.29 -6.97 6.41
N ALA A 60 7.49 -7.83 5.77
CA ALA A 60 7.96 -9.07 5.18
C ALA A 60 8.99 -8.80 4.05
N LEU A 61 8.69 -7.87 3.14
CA LEU A 61 9.60 -7.51 2.05
C LEU A 61 10.94 -6.95 2.55
N LYS A 62 10.93 -6.15 3.62
CA LYS A 62 12.16 -5.67 4.28
C LYS A 62 12.98 -6.84 4.84
N GLN A 63 12.33 -7.76 5.56
CA GLN A 63 12.99 -8.93 6.14
C GLN A 63 13.60 -9.82 5.04
N PHE A 64 12.84 -10.12 3.98
CA PHE A 64 13.35 -10.92 2.87
C PHE A 64 14.54 -10.27 2.16
N LYS A 65 14.50 -8.96 1.95
CA LYS A 65 15.63 -8.22 1.37
C LYS A 65 16.86 -8.28 2.27
N GLN A 66 16.70 -8.11 3.60
CA GLN A 66 17.80 -8.21 4.57
C GLN A 66 18.44 -9.60 4.59
N GLN A 67 17.65 -10.66 4.42
CA GLN A 67 18.13 -12.04 4.40
C GLN A 67 18.65 -12.48 3.01
N GLY A 68 18.62 -11.60 1.99
CA GLY A 68 19.04 -11.95 0.63
C GLY A 68 18.15 -12.99 -0.06
N CYS A 69 16.89 -13.10 0.36
CA CYS A 69 15.94 -14.04 -0.24
C CYS A 69 15.59 -13.62 -1.68
N ASN A 70 15.85 -14.50 -2.65
CA ASN A 70 15.66 -14.23 -4.08
C ASN A 70 14.41 -14.93 -4.68
N VAL A 71 13.61 -15.61 -3.86
CA VAL A 71 12.37 -16.29 -4.28
C VAL A 71 11.11 -15.45 -4.06
N VAL A 72 11.27 -14.19 -3.64
CA VAL A 72 10.19 -13.21 -3.49
C VAL A 72 10.44 -12.00 -4.38
N PRO A 73 9.41 -11.21 -4.71
CA PRO A 73 9.62 -9.93 -5.39
C PRO A 73 10.59 -9.04 -4.61
N GLU A 74 11.58 -8.49 -5.29
CA GLU A 74 12.56 -7.60 -4.65
C GLU A 74 11.89 -6.28 -4.24
N LEU A 75 12.07 -5.88 -2.98
CA LEU A 75 11.71 -4.53 -2.54
C LEU A 75 12.62 -3.50 -3.21
N LEU A 76 12.07 -2.66 -4.10
CA LEU A 76 12.80 -1.63 -4.82
C LEU A 76 12.92 -0.34 -3.99
N GLY A 77 11.89 -0.02 -3.21
CA GLY A 77 11.89 1.16 -2.34
C GLY A 77 10.62 1.27 -1.51
N PHE A 78 10.65 2.12 -0.50
CA PHE A 78 9.48 2.48 0.29
C PHE A 78 9.62 3.88 0.86
N GLN A 79 8.51 4.52 1.18
CA GLN A 79 8.48 5.81 1.87
C GLN A 79 7.25 5.85 2.78
N SER A 80 7.44 6.25 4.03
CA SER A 80 6.34 6.53 4.96
C SER A 80 6.37 8.01 5.32
N LYS A 81 5.22 8.67 5.23
CA LYS A 81 5.07 10.08 5.60
C LYS A 81 3.72 10.31 6.27
N LYS A 82 3.56 11.50 6.84
CA LYS A 82 2.26 11.99 7.28
C LYS A 82 1.53 12.68 6.13
N GLN A 83 0.22 12.61 6.18
CA GLN A 83 -0.68 13.34 5.30
C GLN A 83 -0.65 14.84 5.63
N ASP A 84 -0.70 15.66 4.59
CA ASP A 84 -0.59 17.11 4.69
C ASP A 84 -1.88 17.76 5.20
N ARG A 85 -1.85 19.08 5.47
CA ARG A 85 -3.01 19.81 6.01
C ARG A 85 -4.27 19.74 5.13
N GLY A 86 -4.09 19.60 3.81
CA GLY A 86 -5.17 19.51 2.83
C GLY A 86 -5.63 18.08 2.52
N ASP A 87 -4.96 17.07 3.07
CA ASP A 87 -5.31 15.68 2.82
C ASP A 87 -6.58 15.23 3.56
N ILE A 88 -7.07 14.04 3.18
CA ILE A 88 -8.32 13.48 3.70
C ILE A 88 -8.29 13.27 5.23
N ILE A 89 -7.16 12.89 5.79
CA ILE A 89 -6.89 12.83 7.24
C ILE A 89 -5.60 13.61 7.50
N PRO A 90 -5.66 14.91 7.82
CA PRO A 90 -4.46 15.68 8.12
C PRO A 90 -3.68 15.06 9.29
N GLY A 91 -2.38 14.81 9.09
CA GLY A 91 -1.53 14.16 10.08
C GLY A 91 -1.62 12.64 10.14
N GLY A 92 -2.57 12.00 9.44
CA GLY A 92 -2.65 10.54 9.30
C GLY A 92 -1.49 9.96 8.49
N PHE A 93 -1.38 8.64 8.42
CA PHE A 93 -0.26 8.02 7.68
C PHE A 93 -0.54 7.91 6.17
N VAL A 94 0.54 7.95 5.40
CA VAL A 94 0.58 7.39 4.05
C VAL A 94 1.92 6.68 3.82
N THR A 95 1.86 5.42 3.40
CA THR A 95 3.03 4.57 3.14
C THR A 95 3.00 4.08 1.70
N TYR A 96 4.10 4.30 0.98
CA TYR A 96 4.36 3.83 -0.36
C TYR A 96 5.33 2.64 -0.27
N ALA A 97 5.01 1.54 -0.93
CA ALA A 97 5.89 0.39 -1.07
C ALA A 97 6.02 0.02 -2.54
N ILE A 98 7.24 -0.17 -3.04
CA ILE A 98 7.52 -0.53 -4.42
C ILE A 98 8.31 -1.83 -4.43
N TRP A 99 7.80 -2.83 -5.15
CA TRP A 99 8.51 -4.08 -5.38
C TRP A 99 8.55 -4.43 -6.86
N LYS A 100 9.53 -5.24 -7.26
CA LYS A 100 9.76 -5.64 -8.65
C LYS A 100 8.58 -6.46 -9.19
N LYS A 101 8.14 -6.17 -10.42
CA LYS A 101 7.23 -7.06 -11.14
C LYS A 101 8.00 -8.34 -11.50
N VAL A 102 7.48 -9.48 -11.07
CA VAL A 102 8.05 -10.79 -11.42
C VAL A 102 7.43 -11.31 -12.73
N PRO A 103 8.09 -12.24 -13.44
CA PRO A 103 7.48 -12.93 -14.57
C PRO A 103 6.23 -13.69 -14.13
N GLY A 104 5.07 -13.22 -14.56
CA GLY A 104 3.77 -13.73 -14.15
C GLY A 104 2.71 -12.65 -14.27
N GLU A 105 1.47 -13.08 -14.48
CA GLU A 105 0.31 -12.18 -14.50
C GLU A 105 -0.60 -12.49 -13.31
N PRO A 106 -1.22 -11.47 -12.69
CA PRO A 106 -2.22 -11.68 -11.66
C PRO A 106 -3.31 -12.62 -12.16
N LEU A 107 -3.73 -13.56 -11.31
CA LEU A 107 -4.88 -14.39 -11.63
C LEU A 107 -6.12 -13.51 -11.71
N ASP A 108 -6.87 -13.66 -12.80
CA ASP A 108 -8.20 -13.07 -12.88
C ASP A 108 -9.06 -13.73 -11.80
N PHE A 109 -9.53 -12.92 -10.85
CA PHE A 109 -10.27 -13.39 -9.68
C PHE A 109 -11.52 -14.16 -10.08
N THR A 110 -12.28 -13.62 -11.02
CA THR A 110 -13.54 -14.22 -11.50
C THR A 110 -13.26 -15.55 -12.18
N ARG A 111 -12.25 -15.60 -13.06
CA ARG A 111 -11.88 -16.81 -13.79
C ARG A 111 -11.32 -17.88 -12.86
N PHE A 112 -10.43 -17.51 -11.94
CA PHE A 112 -9.78 -18.47 -11.04
C PHE A 112 -10.77 -19.16 -10.12
N TRP A 113 -11.68 -18.39 -9.49
CA TRP A 113 -12.66 -18.95 -8.54
C TRP A 113 -13.88 -19.59 -9.20
N ASN A 114 -14.20 -19.25 -10.45
CA ASN A 114 -15.27 -19.90 -11.21
C ASN A 114 -14.80 -21.12 -12.02
N CYS A 115 -13.51 -21.47 -11.98
CA CYS A 115 -13.03 -22.71 -12.56
C CYS A 115 -13.48 -23.90 -11.70
N THR A 116 -14.38 -24.74 -12.23
CA THR A 116 -14.58 -26.09 -11.72
C THR A 116 -13.33 -26.90 -12.01
N PHE A 117 -12.62 -27.31 -10.96
CA PHE A 117 -11.52 -28.26 -11.10
C PHE A 117 -12.12 -29.62 -11.48
N SER A 118 -11.82 -30.08 -12.69
CA SER A 118 -12.17 -31.41 -13.21
C SER A 118 -11.23 -32.49 -12.68
#